data_AF-A0AAE9AGL2-F1
#
_entry.id   AF-A0AAE9AGL2-F1
#
_cell.length_a   1.000
_cell.length_b   1.000
_cell.length_c   1.000
_cell.angle_alpha   90.00
_cell.angle_beta   90.00
_cell.angle_gamma   90.00
#
_symmetry.space_group_name_H-M   'P 1'
#
loop_
_entity.id
_entity.type
_entity.pdbx_description
1 polymer ?
#
loop_
_entity_poly.entity_id
_entity_poly.type
_entity_poly.pdbx_seq_one_letter_code
_entity_poly.pdbx_strand_id
1 'polypeptide(L)'
;MLRDQCAALVELYDKKIMNCLEAIFHDKEKYDNFKELLQRFKIERLIESSENEKEFSKKLFKKLQASDLVKIDDERLYREILAFLHKYMTNSSLHKQLRCVNEKTRRSQFGLILSNLDGFLKYIEPDAVIPYLRAIPAYDETVQRLIPKLERIDQENQDEQTEDEQNEREMEKKKMILRSVPQLGTFAVLDILFTIYEHSSQGSSAEARHFVDSIFKLKSGEFLNHFKTAKGEQSIVVCDVDVLASDTMIHLGLDDLPIGLRSVNYRFDRIANYSTRRTVLNSIDPCVQTENPIILRNYQEELCRLAIEGVNTIITAPTGTGKTVVAAKIIKHHFEVEENKEQRFKALFMTPNTTILHQQADKLKYYLGHAYNIRICQGSDNTSVRGAVLSNDVIVATPQMIVNLCNEHDDELSEFSNEKFYLSTFTIIVFDECHSTVNNSPYANIMREYHNLKNMGTVPDGQHLPQIVGLTASLGVGKSKDKEVEHIANMCSTLDVNKISTVQEYKEDLRNFSPIIPEQIDFFPKSTDGTSRDFAVSVMKLMDKVFQLMYKAFTDVEELIKVSDGGKAELPQKDHTKFLNWLSVTKRNLAETNVRGDRNKINEAIQVLEVY
;
A
#
# COMPACT_ATOMS: atom_id res chain seq x y z
N MET A 1 -11.29 -23.08 -22.97
CA MET A 1 -11.09 -24.25 -22.09
C MET A 1 -11.28 -25.48 -22.93
N LEU A 2 -10.54 -26.55 -22.65
CA LEU A 2 -10.77 -27.86 -23.29
C LEU A 2 -12.05 -28.49 -22.69
N ARG A 3 -12.69 -29.42 -23.42
CA ARG A 3 -13.95 -30.07 -23.00
C ARG A 3 -13.84 -30.68 -21.61
N ASP A 4 -12.77 -31.43 -21.38
CA ASP A 4 -12.49 -32.15 -20.13
C ASP A 4 -12.32 -31.19 -18.93
N GLN A 5 -11.86 -29.96 -19.16
CA GLN A 5 -11.69 -28.95 -18.11
C GLN A 5 -13.05 -28.40 -17.62
N CYS A 6 -14.08 -28.40 -18.46
CA CYS A 6 -15.41 -27.94 -18.08
C CYS A 6 -16.08 -28.94 -17.12
N ALA A 7 -15.94 -30.24 -17.38
CA ALA A 7 -16.43 -31.29 -16.49
C ALA A 7 -15.70 -31.26 -15.14
N ALA A 8 -14.37 -31.14 -15.17
CA ALA A 8 -13.55 -31.01 -13.97
C ALA A 8 -13.94 -29.78 -13.12
N LEU A 9 -14.33 -28.65 -13.73
CA LEU A 9 -14.85 -27.49 -12.98
C LEU A 9 -16.18 -27.77 -12.30
N VAL A 10 -17.09 -28.50 -12.95
CA VAL A 10 -18.38 -28.87 -12.34
C VAL A 10 -18.15 -29.78 -11.14
N GLU A 11 -17.25 -30.76 -11.26
CA GLU A 11 -16.89 -31.66 -10.17
C GLU A 11 -16.16 -30.93 -9.04
N LEU A 12 -15.21 -30.06 -9.38
CA LEU A 12 -14.44 -29.33 -8.39
C LEU A 12 -15.33 -28.38 -7.59
N TYR A 13 -16.40 -27.81 -8.16
CA TYR A 13 -17.29 -26.84 -7.50
C TYR A 13 -18.69 -27.39 -7.14
N ASP A 14 -18.89 -28.70 -7.21
CA ASP A 14 -20.15 -29.41 -6.98
C ASP A 14 -20.93 -28.93 -5.74
N LYS A 15 -20.33 -28.88 -4.55
CA LYS A 15 -21.00 -28.45 -3.30
C LYS A 15 -21.52 -27.02 -3.41
N LYS A 16 -20.74 -26.10 -4.00
CA LYS A 16 -21.17 -24.71 -4.21
C LYS A 16 -22.27 -24.58 -5.26
N ILE A 17 -22.23 -25.41 -6.30
CA ILE A 17 -23.27 -25.47 -7.33
C ILE A 17 -24.58 -25.96 -6.70
N MET A 18 -24.54 -27.04 -5.91
CA MET A 18 -25.70 -27.58 -5.21
C MET A 18 -26.37 -26.51 -4.33
N ASN A 19 -25.59 -25.76 -3.54
CA ASN A 19 -26.14 -24.67 -2.72
C ASN A 19 -26.86 -23.59 -3.58
N CYS A 20 -26.40 -23.31 -4.81
CA CYS A 20 -27.09 -22.36 -5.68
C CYS A 20 -28.40 -22.92 -6.25
N LEU A 21 -28.49 -24.24 -6.43
CA LEU A 21 -29.68 -24.93 -6.94
C LEU A 21 -30.79 -25.04 -5.89
N GLU A 22 -30.51 -24.85 -4.60
CA GLU A 22 -31.51 -24.77 -3.53
C GLU A 22 -32.58 -23.71 -3.84
N ALA A 23 -32.22 -22.63 -4.53
CA ALA A 23 -33.15 -21.58 -4.94
C ALA A 23 -34.30 -22.08 -5.84
N ILE A 24 -34.13 -23.22 -6.52
CA ILE A 24 -35.16 -23.84 -7.36
C ILE A 24 -36.25 -24.51 -6.50
N PHE A 25 -35.93 -24.88 -5.26
CA PHE A 25 -36.88 -25.44 -4.31
C PHE A 25 -38.00 -24.45 -3.99
N HIS A 26 -37.63 -23.17 -3.81
CA HIS A 26 -38.56 -22.09 -3.48
C HIS A 26 -39.21 -21.43 -4.70
N ASP A 27 -38.51 -21.45 -5.85
CA ASP A 27 -38.96 -20.80 -7.08
C ASP A 27 -38.79 -21.74 -8.27
N LYS A 28 -39.90 -22.42 -8.61
CA LYS A 28 -39.95 -23.44 -9.66
C LYS A 28 -39.69 -22.87 -11.06
N GLU A 29 -39.86 -21.56 -11.28
CA GLU A 29 -39.63 -20.95 -12.61
C GLU A 29 -38.14 -20.85 -12.94
N LYS A 30 -37.28 -20.83 -11.92
CA LYS A 30 -35.81 -20.85 -12.11
C LYS A 30 -35.32 -22.11 -12.78
N TYR A 31 -36.12 -23.17 -12.79
CA TYR A 31 -35.80 -24.43 -13.45
C TYR A 31 -35.73 -24.34 -14.97
N ASP A 32 -36.39 -23.38 -15.61
CA ASP A 32 -36.52 -23.36 -17.08
C ASP A 32 -35.16 -23.30 -17.82
N ASN A 33 -34.09 -22.94 -17.10
CA ASN A 33 -32.70 -23.01 -17.59
C ASN A 33 -32.16 -24.44 -17.76
N PHE A 34 -32.74 -25.46 -17.13
CA PHE A 34 -32.28 -26.86 -17.19
C PHE A 34 -33.27 -27.78 -17.92
N LYS A 35 -34.33 -27.22 -18.54
CA LYS A 35 -35.41 -27.96 -19.20
C LYS A 35 -34.96 -28.97 -20.26
N GLU A 36 -33.78 -28.76 -20.85
CA GLU A 36 -33.20 -29.66 -21.85
C GLU A 36 -32.56 -30.89 -21.20
N LEU A 37 -32.03 -30.76 -19.97
CA LEU A 37 -31.36 -31.84 -19.25
C LEU A 37 -32.31 -32.74 -18.47
N LEU A 38 -33.41 -32.19 -17.96
CA LEU A 38 -34.40 -32.93 -17.17
C LEU A 38 -35.82 -32.39 -17.43
N GLN A 39 -36.84 -33.24 -17.31
CA GLN A 39 -38.24 -32.83 -17.55
C GLN A 39 -38.84 -32.20 -16.28
N ARG A 40 -39.63 -31.14 -16.43
CA ARG A 40 -40.20 -30.35 -15.31
C ARG A 40 -40.96 -31.19 -14.27
N PHE A 41 -41.77 -32.16 -14.71
CA PHE A 41 -42.50 -33.05 -13.78
C PHE A 41 -41.58 -33.91 -12.89
N LYS A 42 -40.37 -34.24 -13.35
CA LYS A 42 -39.41 -35.02 -12.55
C LYS A 42 -38.87 -34.20 -11.37
N ILE A 43 -38.97 -32.88 -11.44
CA ILE A 43 -38.48 -31.95 -10.42
C ILE A 43 -39.54 -31.62 -9.41
N GLU A 44 -40.78 -31.45 -9.85
CA GLU A 44 -41.92 -31.38 -8.95
C GLU A 44 -41.96 -32.63 -8.06
N ARG A 45 -41.76 -33.82 -8.64
CA ARG A 45 -41.57 -35.06 -7.88
C ARG A 45 -40.35 -35.06 -6.96
N LEU A 46 -39.25 -34.45 -7.36
CA LEU A 46 -38.07 -34.35 -6.49
C LEU A 46 -38.35 -33.45 -5.28
N ILE A 47 -39.02 -32.32 -5.48
CA ILE A 47 -39.44 -31.39 -4.43
C ILE A 47 -40.36 -32.13 -3.45
N GLU A 48 -41.37 -32.85 -3.95
CA GLU A 48 -42.29 -33.64 -3.12
C GLU A 48 -41.59 -34.75 -2.32
N SER A 49 -40.52 -35.33 -2.88
CA SER A 49 -39.77 -36.43 -2.26
C SER A 49 -38.58 -35.99 -1.39
N SER A 50 -38.37 -34.69 -1.18
CA SER A 50 -37.23 -34.17 -0.42
C SER A 50 -37.73 -33.45 0.84
N GLU A 51 -37.10 -33.71 1.97
CA GLU A 51 -37.48 -33.14 3.27
C GLU A 51 -37.05 -31.68 3.39
N ASN A 52 -35.95 -31.30 2.75
CA ASN A 52 -35.39 -29.96 2.79
C ASN A 52 -34.71 -29.56 1.48
N GLU A 53 -34.38 -28.27 1.37
CA GLU A 53 -33.75 -27.66 0.18
C GLU A 53 -32.39 -28.29 -0.16
N LYS A 54 -31.59 -28.67 0.85
CA LYS A 54 -30.28 -29.31 0.68
C LYS A 54 -30.39 -30.72 0.10
N GLU A 55 -31.34 -31.52 0.58
CA GLU A 55 -31.60 -32.86 0.06
C GLU A 55 -32.11 -32.79 -1.38
N PHE A 56 -33.00 -31.83 -1.66
CA PHE A 56 -33.49 -31.57 -3.00
C PHE A 56 -32.36 -31.21 -3.96
N SER A 57 -31.49 -30.26 -3.60
CA SER A 57 -30.40 -29.80 -4.48
C SER A 57 -29.40 -30.92 -4.78
N LYS A 58 -29.07 -31.76 -3.78
CA LYS A 58 -28.27 -32.97 -3.95
C LYS A 58 -28.90 -33.96 -4.94
N LYS A 59 -30.19 -34.29 -4.77
CA LYS A 59 -30.91 -35.21 -5.68
C LYS A 59 -31.03 -34.63 -7.09
N LEU A 60 -31.27 -33.32 -7.21
CA LEU A 60 -31.36 -32.63 -8.49
C LEU A 60 -30.02 -32.68 -9.23
N PHE A 61 -28.92 -32.32 -8.56
CA PHE A 61 -27.59 -32.31 -9.16
C PHE A 61 -27.17 -33.70 -9.67
N LYS A 62 -27.41 -34.76 -8.88
CA LYS A 62 -27.19 -36.16 -9.31
C LYS A 62 -27.99 -36.52 -10.58
N LYS A 63 -29.26 -36.10 -10.67
CA LYS A 63 -30.08 -36.35 -11.87
C LYS A 63 -29.63 -35.54 -13.09
N LEU A 64 -29.16 -34.31 -12.89
CA LEU A 64 -28.61 -33.50 -13.96
C LEU A 64 -27.31 -34.11 -14.52
N GLN A 65 -26.41 -34.58 -13.64
CA GLN A 65 -25.19 -35.29 -14.03
C GLN A 65 -25.49 -36.61 -14.78
N ALA A 66 -26.53 -37.33 -14.38
CA ALA A 66 -26.92 -38.60 -15.01
C ALA A 66 -27.65 -38.46 -16.36
N SER A 67 -27.93 -37.24 -16.82
CA SER A 67 -28.65 -36.99 -18.07
C SER A 67 -27.86 -37.51 -19.28
N ASP A 68 -28.55 -38.14 -20.22
CA ASP A 68 -27.90 -38.74 -21.40
C ASP A 68 -27.25 -37.68 -22.29
N LEU A 69 -27.73 -36.43 -22.26
CA LEU A 69 -27.10 -35.31 -22.96
C LEU A 69 -25.74 -34.93 -22.37
N VAL A 70 -25.58 -35.06 -21.04
CA VAL A 70 -24.29 -34.80 -20.37
C VAL A 70 -23.28 -35.88 -20.71
N LYS A 71 -23.72 -37.13 -20.87
CA LYS A 71 -22.85 -38.24 -21.31
C LYS A 71 -22.36 -38.10 -22.76
N ILE A 72 -23.07 -37.32 -23.57
CA ILE A 72 -22.74 -37.07 -24.99
C ILE A 72 -21.90 -35.79 -25.14
N ASP A 73 -22.14 -34.79 -24.30
CA ASP A 73 -21.44 -33.50 -24.29
C ASP A 73 -21.06 -33.11 -22.85
N ASP A 74 -19.80 -33.38 -22.50
CA ASP A 74 -19.26 -33.14 -21.15
C ASP A 74 -19.24 -31.65 -20.77
N GLU A 75 -19.34 -30.73 -21.74
CA GLU A 75 -19.48 -29.30 -21.47
C GLU A 75 -20.91 -28.89 -21.16
N ARG A 76 -21.89 -29.75 -21.44
CA ARG A 76 -23.30 -29.35 -21.49
C ARG A 76 -23.79 -28.90 -20.13
N LEU A 77 -23.52 -29.70 -19.09
CA LEU A 77 -23.92 -29.38 -17.72
C LEU A 77 -23.27 -28.07 -17.26
N TYR A 78 -21.99 -27.87 -17.58
CA TYR A 78 -21.27 -26.63 -17.26
C TYR A 78 -21.93 -25.39 -17.89
N ARG A 79 -22.30 -25.47 -19.18
CA ARG A 79 -22.95 -24.36 -19.90
C ARG A 79 -24.31 -24.00 -19.30
N GLU A 80 -25.14 -25.00 -18.97
CA GLU A 80 -26.45 -24.76 -18.36
C GLU A 80 -26.31 -24.16 -16.94
N ILE A 81 -25.33 -24.63 -16.15
CA ILE A 81 -25.03 -24.06 -14.83
C ILE A 81 -24.57 -22.60 -14.96
N LEU A 82 -23.68 -22.30 -15.91
CA LEU A 82 -23.24 -20.93 -16.15
C LEU A 82 -24.41 -20.03 -16.58
N ALA A 83 -25.28 -20.50 -17.47
CA ALA A 83 -26.46 -19.75 -17.90
C ALA A 83 -27.43 -19.49 -16.75
N PHE A 84 -27.66 -20.50 -15.89
CA PHE A 84 -28.44 -20.37 -14.67
C PHE A 84 -27.86 -19.31 -13.73
N LEU A 85 -26.56 -19.40 -13.43
CA LEU A 85 -25.88 -18.44 -12.56
C LEU A 85 -25.88 -17.03 -13.13
N HIS A 86 -25.70 -16.88 -14.44
CA HIS A 86 -25.75 -15.58 -15.11
C HIS A 86 -27.14 -14.93 -15.00
N LYS A 87 -28.20 -15.73 -15.16
CA LYS A 87 -29.58 -15.24 -15.19
C LYS A 87 -30.13 -14.91 -13.80
N TYR A 88 -29.90 -15.77 -12.80
CA TYR A 88 -30.54 -15.66 -11.49
C TYR A 88 -29.62 -15.26 -10.35
N MET A 89 -28.30 -15.31 -10.56
CA MET A 89 -27.28 -15.05 -9.54
C MET A 89 -26.23 -14.05 -10.06
N THR A 90 -26.72 -12.96 -10.68
CA THR A 90 -25.90 -11.88 -11.23
C THR A 90 -25.03 -11.30 -10.11
N ASN A 91 -23.70 -11.38 -10.25
CA ASN A 91 -22.67 -11.04 -9.26
C ASN A 91 -22.24 -12.13 -8.25
N SER A 92 -22.75 -13.36 -8.36
CA SER A 92 -22.25 -14.49 -7.55
C SER A 92 -20.74 -14.69 -7.73
N SER A 93 -20.04 -14.91 -6.61
CA SER A 93 -18.61 -15.26 -6.60
C SER A 93 -18.35 -16.57 -7.36
N LEU A 94 -19.29 -17.53 -7.31
CA LEU A 94 -19.21 -18.79 -8.04
C LEU A 94 -19.24 -18.58 -9.56
N HIS A 95 -20.09 -17.68 -10.06
CA HIS A 95 -20.15 -17.36 -11.49
C HIS A 95 -18.80 -16.81 -11.99
N LYS A 96 -18.13 -15.97 -11.18
CA LYS A 96 -16.78 -15.47 -11.49
C LYS A 96 -15.72 -16.59 -11.45
N GLN A 97 -15.82 -17.51 -10.48
CA GLN A 97 -14.90 -18.65 -10.32
C GLN A 97 -15.01 -19.63 -11.49
N LEU A 98 -16.21 -20.04 -11.88
CA LEU A 98 -16.44 -21.03 -12.95
C LEU A 98 -16.04 -20.52 -14.33
N ARG A 99 -16.14 -19.21 -14.59
CA ARG A 99 -15.71 -18.64 -15.88
C ARG A 99 -14.21 -18.78 -16.11
N CYS A 100 -13.39 -18.84 -15.05
CA CYS A 100 -11.93 -18.91 -15.16
C CYS A 100 -11.32 -17.83 -16.10
N VAL A 101 -12.02 -16.70 -16.28
CA VAL A 101 -11.60 -15.57 -17.12
C VAL A 101 -10.64 -14.64 -16.37
N ASN A 102 -10.53 -14.80 -15.04
CA ASN A 102 -9.68 -13.97 -14.20
C ASN A 102 -8.20 -14.22 -14.53
N GLU A 103 -7.42 -13.13 -14.58
CA GLU A 103 -5.97 -13.14 -14.80
C GLU A 103 -5.24 -14.06 -13.81
N LYS A 104 -5.74 -14.12 -12.56
CA LYS A 104 -5.26 -15.04 -11.51
C LYS A 104 -5.25 -16.51 -11.96
N THR A 105 -6.32 -16.97 -12.62
CA THR A 105 -6.45 -18.35 -13.10
C THR A 105 -5.56 -18.63 -14.31
N ARG A 106 -5.29 -17.60 -15.15
CA ARG A 106 -4.37 -17.72 -16.28
C ARG A 106 -2.91 -17.81 -15.82
N ARG A 107 -2.56 -17.06 -14.78
CA ARG A 107 -1.21 -17.02 -14.21
C ARG A 107 -0.88 -18.29 -13.40
N SER A 108 -1.85 -18.91 -12.73
CA SER A 108 -1.63 -20.04 -11.81
C SER A 108 -1.49 -21.43 -12.43
N GLN A 109 -1.38 -21.55 -13.76
CA GLN A 109 -1.40 -22.84 -14.48
C GLN A 109 -2.57 -23.77 -14.09
N PHE A 110 -3.71 -23.21 -13.65
CA PHE A 110 -4.85 -23.97 -13.11
C PHE A 110 -5.41 -25.02 -14.09
N GLY A 111 -5.22 -24.78 -15.40
CA GLY A 111 -5.57 -25.74 -16.44
C GLY A 111 -4.88 -27.11 -16.30
N LEU A 112 -3.70 -27.18 -15.67
CA LEU A 112 -3.01 -28.46 -15.39
C LEU A 112 -3.79 -29.31 -14.39
N ILE A 113 -4.35 -28.68 -13.34
CA ILE A 113 -5.21 -29.36 -12.36
C ILE A 113 -6.49 -29.82 -13.06
N LEU A 114 -7.14 -28.94 -13.82
CA LEU A 114 -8.41 -29.27 -14.48
C LEU A 114 -8.26 -30.40 -15.51
N SER A 115 -7.09 -30.54 -16.14
CA SER A 115 -6.84 -31.60 -17.12
C SER A 115 -6.45 -32.94 -16.47
N ASN A 116 -6.17 -32.97 -15.16
CA ASN A 116 -5.67 -34.14 -14.43
C ASN A 116 -6.34 -34.28 -13.05
N LEU A 117 -7.59 -33.83 -12.90
CA LEU A 117 -8.26 -33.64 -11.60
C LEU A 117 -8.28 -34.93 -10.77
N ASP A 118 -8.61 -36.06 -11.37
CA ASP A 118 -8.68 -37.36 -10.70
C ASP A 118 -7.36 -37.74 -10.02
N GLY A 119 -6.24 -37.50 -10.70
CA GLY A 119 -4.92 -37.78 -10.14
C GLY A 119 -4.57 -36.84 -8.99
N PHE A 120 -4.90 -35.55 -9.10
CA PHE A 120 -4.74 -34.63 -7.98
C PHE A 120 -5.59 -35.05 -6.78
N LEU A 121 -6.87 -35.38 -6.96
CA LEU A 121 -7.75 -35.81 -5.87
C LEU A 121 -7.32 -37.15 -5.26
N LYS A 122 -6.77 -38.07 -6.07
CA LYS A 122 -6.26 -39.36 -5.59
C LYS A 122 -5.05 -39.16 -4.67
N TYR A 123 -4.07 -38.36 -5.10
CA TYR A 123 -2.75 -38.33 -4.46
C TYR A 123 -2.47 -37.11 -3.55
N ILE A 124 -3.30 -36.07 -3.57
CA ILE A 124 -3.10 -34.92 -2.68
C ILE A 124 -3.39 -35.30 -1.22
N GLU A 125 -2.46 -35.00 -0.33
CA GLU A 125 -2.58 -35.21 1.11
C GLU A 125 -2.66 -33.85 1.83
N PRO A 126 -3.84 -33.42 2.31
CA PRO A 126 -4.02 -32.10 2.95
C PRO A 126 -3.02 -31.82 4.08
N ASP A 127 -2.73 -32.82 4.90
CA ASP A 127 -1.84 -32.70 6.06
C ASP A 127 -0.36 -32.52 5.69
N ALA A 128 0.04 -32.92 4.48
CA ALA A 128 1.38 -32.64 3.95
C ALA A 128 1.42 -31.30 3.20
N VAL A 129 0.37 -30.99 2.44
CA VAL A 129 0.31 -29.81 1.57
C VAL A 129 0.20 -28.52 2.37
N ILE A 130 -0.63 -28.47 3.41
CA ILE A 130 -0.89 -27.23 4.15
C ILE A 130 0.35 -26.72 4.91
N PRO A 131 1.09 -27.56 5.67
CA PRO A 131 2.33 -27.12 6.30
C PRO A 131 3.38 -26.65 5.29
N TYR A 132 3.51 -27.37 4.17
CA TYR A 132 4.44 -26.99 3.10
C TYR A 132 4.10 -25.63 2.48
N LEU A 133 2.83 -25.41 2.13
CA LEU A 133 2.40 -24.13 1.56
C LEU A 133 2.53 -22.98 2.58
N ARG A 134 2.26 -23.25 3.87
CA ARG A 134 2.46 -22.27 4.96
C ARG A 134 3.92 -21.86 5.14
N ALA A 135 4.85 -22.77 4.87
CA ALA A 135 6.29 -22.50 4.95
C ALA A 135 6.79 -21.50 3.89
N ILE A 136 5.98 -21.21 2.86
CA ILE A 136 6.34 -20.32 1.76
C ILE A 136 5.73 -18.93 2.03
N PRO A 137 6.53 -17.89 2.31
CA PRO A 137 6.02 -16.56 2.69
C PRO A 137 5.05 -15.95 1.67
N ALA A 138 5.30 -16.17 0.37
CA ALA A 138 4.43 -15.69 -0.70
C ALA A 138 2.99 -16.24 -0.63
N TYR A 139 2.79 -17.36 0.07
CA TYR A 139 1.49 -18.02 0.24
C TYR A 139 0.86 -17.76 1.60
N ASP A 140 1.59 -17.23 2.59
CA ASP A 140 1.15 -17.16 4.00
C ASP A 140 -0.22 -16.50 4.14
N GLU A 141 -0.41 -15.30 3.58
CA GLU A 141 -1.70 -14.60 3.67
C GLU A 141 -2.88 -15.42 3.07
N THR A 142 -2.64 -16.16 1.99
CA THR A 142 -3.66 -16.98 1.34
C THR A 142 -3.94 -18.26 2.13
N VAL A 143 -2.89 -18.90 2.66
CA VAL A 143 -2.97 -20.11 3.49
C VAL A 143 -3.63 -19.81 4.84
N GLN A 144 -3.31 -18.68 5.48
CA GLN A 144 -3.98 -18.20 6.70
C GLN A 144 -5.49 -18.00 6.51
N ARG A 145 -5.94 -17.58 5.32
CA ARG A 145 -7.38 -17.49 4.99
C ARG A 145 -8.01 -18.85 4.63
N LEU A 146 -7.20 -19.86 4.34
CA LEU A 146 -7.64 -21.21 3.98
C LEU A 146 -7.81 -22.08 5.22
N ILE A 147 -6.89 -21.99 6.19
CA ILE A 147 -6.88 -22.80 7.43
C ILE A 147 -8.24 -22.77 8.15
N PRO A 148 -8.85 -21.61 8.47
CA PRO A 148 -10.15 -21.58 9.15
C PRO A 148 -11.29 -22.22 8.35
N LYS A 149 -11.15 -22.32 7.02
CA LYS A 149 -12.16 -22.99 6.18
C LYS A 149 -11.99 -24.49 6.19
N LEU A 150 -10.76 -24.98 6.30
CA LEU A 150 -10.45 -26.41 6.46
C LEU A 150 -10.88 -26.88 7.85
N GLU A 151 -10.56 -26.12 8.89
CA GLU A 151 -10.99 -26.42 10.28
C GLU A 151 -12.52 -26.46 10.42
N ARG A 152 -13.25 -25.60 9.68
CA ARG A 152 -14.72 -25.69 9.64
C ARG A 152 -15.23 -26.99 9.03
N ILE A 153 -14.53 -27.55 8.05
CA ILE A 153 -14.89 -28.85 7.47
C ILE A 153 -14.65 -29.96 8.51
N ASP A 154 -13.64 -29.82 9.36
CA ASP A 154 -13.39 -30.74 10.49
C ASP A 154 -14.39 -30.59 11.64
N GLN A 155 -15.02 -29.42 11.77
CA GLN A 155 -16.02 -29.12 12.80
C GLN A 155 -17.47 -29.43 12.36
N GLU A 156 -17.75 -29.44 11.05
CA GLU A 156 -19.05 -29.87 10.51
C GLU A 156 -19.26 -31.37 10.80
N ASN A 157 -20.20 -31.68 11.71
CA ASN A 157 -20.63 -33.03 12.11
C ASN A 157 -19.59 -33.86 12.89
N GLN A 158 -19.10 -33.34 14.04
CA GLN A 158 -18.27 -34.12 14.98
C GLN A 158 -19.02 -35.26 15.69
N ASP A 159 -20.35 -35.28 15.61
CA ASP A 159 -21.20 -36.19 16.40
C ASP A 159 -21.52 -37.54 15.72
N GLU A 160 -21.20 -37.75 14.43
CA GLU A 160 -21.50 -39.00 13.71
C GLU A 160 -20.28 -39.50 12.89
N GLN A 161 -19.89 -40.78 13.13
CA GLN A 161 -18.62 -41.39 12.72
C GLN A 161 -18.81 -42.51 11.68
N THR A 162 -19.39 -42.21 10.51
CA THR A 162 -19.37 -43.20 9.41
C THR A 162 -18.13 -43.03 8.51
N GLU A 163 -17.62 -44.13 7.95
CA GLU A 163 -16.45 -44.12 7.06
C GLU A 163 -16.71 -43.30 5.78
N ASP A 164 -17.93 -43.34 5.27
CA ASP A 164 -18.36 -42.60 4.08
C ASP A 164 -18.33 -41.08 4.31
N GLU A 165 -18.77 -40.61 5.48
CA GLU A 165 -18.73 -39.18 5.83
C GLU A 165 -17.29 -38.68 6.03
N GLN A 166 -16.41 -39.52 6.59
CA GLN A 166 -14.98 -39.18 6.68
C GLN A 166 -14.35 -39.05 5.30
N ASN A 167 -14.68 -39.95 4.36
CA ASN A 167 -14.22 -39.87 2.98
C ASN A 167 -14.77 -38.62 2.26
N GLU A 168 -16.03 -38.24 2.51
CA GLU A 168 -16.61 -37.01 1.95
C GLU A 168 -15.95 -35.74 2.52
N ARG A 169 -15.64 -35.72 3.82
CA ARG A 169 -14.89 -34.62 4.47
C ARG A 169 -13.49 -34.47 3.88
N GLU A 170 -12.75 -35.57 3.79
CA GLU A 170 -11.42 -35.57 3.19
C GLU A 170 -11.46 -35.11 1.72
N MET A 171 -12.43 -35.58 0.93
CA MET A 171 -12.61 -35.14 -0.44
C MET A 171 -12.87 -33.63 -0.54
N GLU A 172 -13.69 -33.06 0.33
CA GLU A 172 -13.98 -31.61 0.31
C GLU A 172 -12.76 -30.78 0.73
N LYS A 173 -11.92 -31.26 1.66
CA LYS A 173 -10.62 -30.62 1.95
C LYS A 173 -9.73 -30.57 0.72
N LYS A 174 -9.58 -31.71 0.02
CA LYS A 174 -8.79 -31.80 -1.22
C LYS A 174 -9.30 -30.82 -2.28
N LYS A 175 -10.61 -30.79 -2.52
CA LYS A 175 -11.24 -29.82 -3.44
C LYS A 175 -11.01 -28.38 -2.99
N MET A 176 -11.10 -28.08 -1.70
CA MET A 176 -10.87 -26.72 -1.17
C MET A 176 -9.44 -26.23 -1.42
N ILE A 177 -8.44 -27.10 -1.23
CA ILE A 177 -7.03 -26.81 -1.52
C ILE A 177 -6.86 -26.50 -3.02
N LEU A 178 -7.36 -27.37 -3.90
CA LEU A 178 -7.26 -27.16 -5.35
C LEU A 178 -7.97 -25.87 -5.81
N ARG A 179 -9.14 -25.55 -5.26
CA ARG A 179 -9.86 -24.29 -5.53
C ARG A 179 -9.08 -23.04 -5.11
N SER A 180 -8.11 -23.16 -4.19
CA SER A 180 -7.28 -22.04 -3.72
C SER A 180 -6.10 -21.73 -4.63
N VAL A 181 -5.71 -22.66 -5.51
CA VAL A 181 -4.54 -22.53 -6.41
C VAL A 181 -4.53 -21.25 -7.25
N PRO A 182 -5.64 -20.79 -7.84
CA PRO A 182 -5.67 -19.50 -8.54
C PRO A 182 -5.27 -18.30 -7.67
N GLN A 183 -5.41 -18.38 -6.35
CA GLN A 183 -5.05 -17.32 -5.42
C GLN A 183 -3.58 -17.41 -4.98
N LEU A 184 -3.00 -18.61 -4.99
CA LEU A 184 -1.60 -18.87 -4.62
C LEU A 184 -0.62 -18.46 -5.73
N GLY A 185 -1.03 -18.50 -7.01
CA GLY A 185 -0.25 -17.96 -8.13
C GLY A 185 0.48 -19.00 -8.96
N THR A 186 1.49 -18.56 -9.73
CA THR A 186 2.07 -19.30 -10.86
C THR A 186 2.70 -20.64 -10.50
N PHE A 187 3.35 -20.73 -9.33
CA PHE A 187 4.10 -21.92 -8.92
C PHE A 187 3.32 -22.88 -8.02
N ALA A 188 2.11 -22.50 -7.60
CA ALA A 188 1.34 -23.27 -6.63
C ALA A 188 1.02 -24.69 -7.10
N VAL A 189 0.80 -24.90 -8.41
CA VAL A 189 0.61 -26.24 -8.98
C VAL A 189 1.87 -27.10 -8.83
N LEU A 190 3.04 -26.53 -9.11
CA LEU A 190 4.33 -27.22 -8.97
C LEU A 190 4.63 -27.56 -7.51
N ASP A 191 4.31 -26.65 -6.59
CA ASP A 191 4.47 -26.85 -5.14
C ASP A 191 3.57 -27.97 -4.61
N ILE A 192 2.31 -28.04 -5.07
CA ILE A 192 1.41 -29.16 -4.75
C ILE A 192 1.90 -30.47 -5.38
N LEU A 193 2.43 -30.44 -6.61
CA LEU A 193 2.99 -31.64 -7.23
C LEU A 193 4.25 -32.14 -6.52
N PHE A 194 5.05 -31.23 -5.97
CA PHE A 194 6.19 -31.59 -5.13
C PHE A 194 5.77 -32.31 -3.85
N THR A 195 4.74 -31.83 -3.16
CA THR A 195 4.24 -32.53 -1.97
C THR A 195 3.65 -33.89 -2.31
N ILE A 196 2.95 -34.03 -3.44
CA ILE A 196 2.47 -35.33 -3.95
C ILE A 196 3.66 -36.27 -4.24
N TYR A 197 4.75 -35.75 -4.81
CA TYR A 197 5.91 -36.54 -5.21
C TYR A 197 6.75 -37.05 -4.01
N GLU A 198 6.91 -36.22 -2.98
CA GLU A 198 7.73 -36.50 -1.80
C GLU A 198 6.96 -37.17 -0.64
N HIS A 199 5.70 -36.77 -0.40
CA HIS A 199 4.95 -37.17 0.80
C HIS A 199 3.88 -38.24 0.56
N SER A 200 3.78 -38.82 -0.63
CA SER A 200 2.87 -39.94 -0.89
C SER A 200 3.09 -41.10 0.09
N SER A 201 2.04 -41.51 0.79
CA SER A 201 2.02 -42.68 1.71
C SER A 201 2.66 -43.95 1.12
N GLN A 202 3.37 -44.72 1.97
CA GLN A 202 4.36 -45.77 1.62
C GLN A 202 3.86 -46.91 0.69
N GLY A 203 2.56 -47.04 0.42
CA GLY A 203 1.98 -48.02 -0.49
C GLY A 203 1.71 -47.52 -1.92
N SER A 204 1.61 -46.21 -2.16
CA SER A 204 1.21 -45.63 -3.46
C SER A 204 2.25 -44.69 -4.08
N SER A 205 3.43 -44.59 -3.46
CA SER A 205 4.47 -43.62 -3.85
C SER A 205 4.98 -43.78 -5.29
N ALA A 206 5.09 -45.01 -5.80
CA ALA A 206 5.49 -45.24 -7.18
C ALA A 206 4.45 -44.75 -8.20
N GLU A 207 3.15 -44.93 -7.90
CA GLU A 207 2.06 -44.46 -8.76
C GLU A 207 1.93 -42.94 -8.71
N ALA A 208 2.05 -42.34 -7.53
CA ALA A 208 2.02 -40.89 -7.35
C ALA A 208 3.16 -40.20 -8.11
N ARG A 209 4.39 -40.73 -8.01
CA ARG A 209 5.54 -40.22 -8.77
C ARG A 209 5.36 -40.39 -10.28
N HIS A 210 4.87 -41.55 -10.73
CA HIS A 210 4.56 -41.77 -12.13
C HIS A 210 3.48 -40.80 -12.65
N PHE A 211 2.45 -40.54 -11.84
CA PHE A 211 1.42 -39.54 -12.16
C PHE A 211 2.05 -38.15 -12.35
N VAL A 212 2.88 -37.70 -11.41
CA VAL A 212 3.56 -36.40 -11.49
C VAL A 212 4.48 -36.30 -12.71
N ASP A 213 5.29 -37.33 -12.98
CA ASP A 213 6.16 -37.40 -14.16
C ASP A 213 5.34 -37.35 -15.47
N SER A 214 4.17 -38.01 -15.49
CA SER A 214 3.30 -38.09 -16.68
C SER A 214 2.67 -36.76 -17.07
N ILE A 215 2.38 -35.87 -16.10
CA ILE A 215 1.84 -34.52 -16.35
C ILE A 215 2.77 -33.72 -17.27
N PHE A 216 4.09 -33.86 -17.08
CA PHE A 216 5.10 -33.14 -17.83
C PHE A 216 5.77 -33.99 -18.93
N LYS A 217 5.30 -35.23 -19.15
CA LYS A 217 5.88 -36.20 -20.09
C LYS A 217 7.37 -36.47 -19.81
N LEU A 218 7.76 -36.53 -18.53
CA LEU A 218 9.11 -36.79 -18.08
C LEU A 218 9.38 -38.30 -17.96
N LYS A 219 10.65 -38.72 -17.91
CA LYS A 219 10.97 -40.09 -17.52
C LYS A 219 10.77 -40.26 -16.01
N SER A 220 10.53 -41.50 -15.59
CA SER A 220 10.28 -41.81 -14.18
C SER A 220 11.45 -41.34 -13.30
N GLY A 221 11.15 -40.49 -12.32
CA GLY A 221 12.15 -39.94 -11.40
C GLY A 221 12.76 -38.59 -11.82
N GLU A 222 12.40 -38.04 -12.97
CA GLU A 222 12.97 -36.78 -13.48
C GLU A 222 12.22 -35.52 -13.01
N PHE A 223 11.02 -35.65 -12.42
CA PHE A 223 10.27 -34.50 -11.91
C PHE A 223 11.08 -33.65 -10.91
N LEU A 224 11.87 -34.23 -10.02
CA LEU A 224 12.64 -33.44 -9.05
C LEU A 224 13.67 -32.52 -9.73
N ASN A 225 14.26 -32.96 -10.85
CA ASN A 225 15.16 -32.13 -11.65
C ASN A 225 14.39 -31.05 -12.43
N HIS A 226 13.21 -31.39 -12.95
CA HIS A 226 12.33 -30.42 -13.59
C HIS A 226 11.86 -29.35 -12.60
N PHE A 227 11.43 -29.76 -11.41
CA PHE A 227 11.06 -28.89 -10.29
C PHE A 227 12.23 -27.98 -9.89
N LYS A 228 13.43 -28.55 -9.69
CA LYS A 228 14.64 -27.78 -9.39
C LYS A 228 15.08 -26.84 -10.53
N THR A 229 14.76 -27.13 -11.78
CA THR A 229 15.07 -26.24 -12.91
C THR A 229 14.05 -25.12 -13.01
N ALA A 230 12.76 -25.46 -12.92
CA ALA A 230 11.65 -24.51 -12.92
C ALA A 230 11.68 -23.56 -11.71
N LYS A 231 12.15 -24.04 -10.55
CA LYS A 231 12.44 -23.24 -9.33
C LYS A 231 13.90 -22.76 -9.26
N GLY A 232 14.81 -23.34 -10.01
CA GLY A 232 16.22 -22.90 -10.06
C GLY A 232 16.36 -21.55 -10.74
N GLU A 233 15.42 -21.22 -11.62
CA GLU A 233 15.27 -19.89 -12.21
C GLU A 233 14.67 -18.86 -11.23
N GLN A 234 14.05 -19.27 -10.08
CA GLN A 234 13.76 -18.43 -8.90
C GLN A 234 13.39 -19.22 -7.62
N SER A 235 14.01 -18.91 -6.47
CA SER A 235 13.36 -18.22 -5.32
C SER A 235 14.19 -18.32 -4.04
N ILE A 236 14.71 -17.18 -3.61
CA ILE A 236 15.32 -16.94 -2.31
C ILE A 236 14.20 -16.69 -1.30
N VAL A 237 14.19 -17.38 -0.15
CA VAL A 237 13.26 -17.07 0.97
C VAL A 237 13.94 -16.04 1.87
N VAL A 238 13.34 -14.84 1.99
CA VAL A 238 13.81 -13.81 2.93
C VAL A 238 12.94 -13.81 4.17
N CYS A 239 13.59 -14.04 5.31
CA CYS A 239 12.98 -13.93 6.63
C CYS A 239 12.88 -12.46 7.05
N ASP A 240 11.98 -12.17 7.98
CA ASP A 240 11.83 -10.85 8.57
C ASP A 240 13.17 -10.34 9.12
N VAL A 241 13.37 -9.02 9.04
CA VAL A 241 14.68 -8.35 9.22
C VAL A 241 15.34 -8.65 10.58
N ASP A 242 14.55 -9.10 11.57
CA ASP A 242 14.95 -9.28 12.96
C ASP A 242 14.95 -10.74 13.47
N VAL A 243 14.67 -11.74 12.62
CA VAL A 243 14.58 -13.14 13.07
C VAL A 243 15.48 -14.04 12.20
N LEU A 244 16.31 -14.88 12.82
CA LEU A 244 17.08 -15.89 12.09
C LEU A 244 16.11 -16.87 11.41
N ALA A 245 16.46 -17.32 10.21
CA ALA A 245 15.64 -18.28 9.47
C ALA A 245 15.36 -19.55 10.30
N SER A 246 16.36 -20.02 11.06
CA SER A 246 16.23 -21.11 12.03
C SER A 246 15.17 -20.86 13.09
N ASP A 247 15.09 -19.64 13.62
CA ASP A 247 14.17 -19.30 14.70
C ASP A 247 12.74 -19.16 14.17
N THR A 248 12.59 -18.64 12.95
CA THR A 248 11.30 -18.61 12.24
C THR A 248 10.81 -20.03 11.95
N MET A 249 11.71 -20.94 11.56
CA MET A 249 11.39 -22.35 11.31
C MET A 249 10.94 -23.08 12.57
N ILE A 250 11.62 -22.86 13.71
CA ILE A 250 11.21 -23.40 15.01
C ILE A 250 9.83 -22.86 15.43
N HIS A 251 9.57 -21.56 15.23
CA HIS A 251 8.28 -20.95 15.56
C HIS A 251 7.13 -21.46 14.67
N LEU A 252 7.44 -21.88 13.45
CA LEU A 252 6.50 -22.45 12.48
C LEU A 252 6.38 -23.99 12.56
N GLY A 253 7.13 -24.65 13.45
CA GLY A 253 7.09 -26.10 13.63
C GLY A 253 7.72 -26.90 12.49
N LEU A 254 8.74 -26.34 11.82
CA LEU A 254 9.47 -26.99 10.72
C LEU A 254 10.85 -27.44 11.22
N ASP A 255 11.14 -28.74 11.11
CA ASP A 255 12.41 -29.33 11.56
C ASP A 255 13.60 -29.00 10.63
N ASP A 256 13.35 -28.80 9.32
CA ASP A 256 14.37 -28.45 8.30
C ASP A 256 13.77 -27.63 7.14
N LEU A 257 14.62 -26.91 6.37
CA LEU A 257 14.19 -26.17 5.18
C LEU A 257 13.77 -27.16 4.09
N PRO A 258 12.58 -26.99 3.45
CA PRO A 258 12.19 -27.88 2.37
C PRO A 258 13.23 -27.86 1.24
N ILE A 259 13.53 -29.05 0.70
CA ILE A 259 14.60 -29.27 -0.28
C ILE A 259 14.38 -28.36 -1.50
N GLY A 260 15.35 -27.47 -1.76
CA GLY A 260 15.32 -26.51 -2.87
C GLY A 260 15.06 -25.05 -2.47
N LEU A 261 14.79 -24.78 -1.19
CA LEU A 261 14.70 -23.42 -0.66
C LEU A 261 16.04 -22.99 -0.05
N ARG A 262 16.45 -21.74 -0.33
CA ARG A 262 17.60 -21.09 0.31
C ARG A 262 17.08 -19.97 1.20
N SER A 263 17.45 -19.97 2.48
CA SER A 263 17.29 -18.80 3.34
C SER A 263 18.29 -17.72 2.93
N VAL A 264 17.81 -16.50 2.77
CA VAL A 264 18.67 -15.33 2.58
C VAL A 264 18.36 -14.34 3.68
N ASN A 265 19.35 -14.17 4.55
CA ASN A 265 19.27 -13.17 5.57
C ASN A 265 19.75 -11.85 5.00
N TYR A 266 18.83 -10.90 4.82
CA TYR A 266 19.14 -9.60 4.25
C TYR A 266 20.27 -8.83 5.00
N ARG A 267 20.52 -9.16 6.29
CA ARG A 267 21.63 -8.60 7.10
C ARG A 267 22.98 -9.32 6.92
N PHE A 268 23.01 -10.61 6.58
CA PHE A 268 24.25 -11.42 6.56
C PHE A 268 24.66 -11.89 5.16
N ASP A 269 23.70 -12.14 4.27
CA ASP A 269 23.98 -12.45 2.87
C ASP A 269 24.24 -11.15 2.13
N ARG A 270 25.50 -10.89 1.80
CA ARG A 270 25.91 -9.74 0.98
C ARG A 270 25.33 -9.85 -0.44
N ILE A 271 24.06 -9.46 -0.64
CA ILE A 271 23.44 -9.38 -1.97
C ILE A 271 23.98 -8.14 -2.68
N ALA A 272 25.04 -8.32 -3.46
CA ALA A 272 25.72 -7.23 -4.17
C ALA A 272 24.87 -6.61 -5.31
N ASN A 273 23.88 -7.32 -5.84
CA ASN A 273 23.15 -6.94 -7.06
C ASN A 273 21.76 -6.37 -6.75
N TYR A 274 21.52 -5.12 -7.19
CA TYR A 274 20.23 -4.40 -7.07
C TYR A 274 19.06 -5.17 -7.71
N SER A 275 19.26 -5.78 -8.87
CA SER A 275 18.25 -6.54 -9.59
C SER A 275 17.84 -7.80 -8.82
N THR A 276 18.80 -8.49 -8.19
CA THR A 276 18.52 -9.65 -7.33
C THR A 276 17.70 -9.25 -6.11
N ARG A 277 18.02 -8.11 -5.49
CA ARG A 277 17.27 -7.57 -4.36
C ARG A 277 15.83 -7.21 -4.72
N ARG A 278 15.60 -6.58 -5.89
CA ARG A 278 14.26 -6.27 -6.42
C ARG A 278 13.44 -7.54 -6.67
N THR A 279 14.03 -8.56 -7.31
CA THR A 279 13.38 -9.86 -7.54
C THR A 279 12.94 -10.51 -6.23
N VAL A 280 13.78 -10.42 -5.21
CA VAL A 280 13.51 -10.93 -3.87
C VAL A 280 12.36 -10.17 -3.20
N LEU A 281 12.35 -8.85 -3.22
CA LEU A 281 11.27 -8.04 -2.62
C LEU A 281 9.93 -8.21 -3.34
N ASN A 282 9.93 -8.29 -4.67
CA ASN A 282 8.73 -8.52 -5.48
C ASN A 282 8.10 -9.90 -5.27
N SER A 283 8.85 -10.85 -4.70
CA SER A 283 8.33 -12.18 -4.35
C SER A 283 7.56 -12.20 -3.02
N ILE A 284 7.66 -11.14 -2.22
CA ILE A 284 7.11 -11.04 -0.85
C ILE A 284 5.74 -10.34 -0.84
N ASP A 285 5.44 -9.47 -1.81
CA ASP A 285 4.14 -8.79 -1.90
C ASP A 285 3.54 -8.85 -3.31
N PRO A 286 2.79 -9.91 -3.64
CA PRO A 286 2.02 -9.98 -4.89
C PRO A 286 0.79 -9.06 -4.89
N CYS A 287 0.52 -8.31 -3.80
CA CYS A 287 -0.77 -7.70 -3.53
C CYS A 287 -0.97 -6.33 -4.19
N VAL A 288 -0.64 -6.15 -5.46
CA VAL A 288 -1.24 -5.07 -6.26
C VAL A 288 -1.24 -5.49 -7.75
N GLN A 289 -2.15 -6.37 -8.17
CA GLN A 289 -2.29 -6.79 -9.58
C GLN A 289 -3.47 -6.15 -10.30
N THR A 290 -3.67 -4.85 -10.10
CA THR A 290 -4.32 -4.00 -11.10
C THR A 290 -3.57 -2.69 -11.15
N GLU A 291 -2.88 -2.42 -12.25
CA GLU A 291 -2.34 -1.10 -12.54
C GLU A 291 -3.48 -0.09 -12.48
N ASN A 292 -3.34 0.94 -11.62
CA ASN A 292 -4.23 2.09 -11.69
C ASN A 292 -3.70 3.03 -12.76
N PRO A 293 -4.39 3.21 -13.90
CA PRO A 293 -3.88 4.01 -14.99
C PRO A 293 -3.73 5.47 -14.54
N ILE A 294 -2.57 6.06 -14.84
CA ILE A 294 -2.32 7.49 -14.64
C ILE A 294 -2.84 8.23 -15.87
N ILE A 295 -4.12 8.63 -15.82
CA ILE A 295 -4.75 9.44 -16.87
C ILE A 295 -4.54 10.91 -16.49
N LEU A 296 -3.71 11.61 -17.27
CA LEU A 296 -3.45 13.03 -17.09
C LEU A 296 -4.43 13.88 -17.89
N ARG A 297 -4.73 15.08 -17.36
CA ARG A 297 -5.35 16.15 -18.14
C ARG A 297 -4.32 16.80 -19.06
N ASN A 298 -4.74 17.49 -20.11
CA ASN A 298 -3.83 18.09 -21.08
C ASN A 298 -2.85 19.07 -20.43
N TYR A 299 -3.32 19.89 -19.48
CA TYR A 299 -2.41 20.77 -18.73
C TYR A 299 -1.41 20.01 -17.84
N GLN A 300 -1.78 18.81 -17.36
CA GLN A 300 -0.87 17.97 -16.57
C GLN A 300 0.16 17.27 -17.45
N GLU A 301 -0.22 16.86 -18.67
CA GLU A 301 0.72 16.36 -19.68
C GLU A 301 1.74 17.43 -20.04
N GLU A 302 1.30 18.67 -20.28
CA GLU A 302 2.16 19.82 -20.51
C GLU A 302 3.16 20.03 -19.35
N LEU A 303 2.68 20.00 -18.11
CA LEU A 303 3.53 20.17 -16.93
C LEU A 303 4.63 19.09 -16.81
N CYS A 304 4.35 17.87 -17.28
CA CYS A 304 5.30 16.75 -17.22
C CYS A 304 6.42 16.81 -18.25
N ARG A 305 6.24 17.49 -19.40
CA ARG A 305 7.11 17.35 -20.59
C ARG A 305 8.59 17.50 -20.29
N LEU A 306 8.98 18.59 -19.63
CA LEU A 306 10.39 18.87 -19.30
C LEU A 306 10.99 17.83 -18.36
N ALA A 307 10.24 17.37 -17.36
CA ALA A 307 10.73 16.36 -16.43
C ALA A 307 10.86 14.99 -17.12
N ILE A 308 9.94 14.65 -18.02
CA ILE A 308 9.99 13.42 -18.83
C ILE A 308 11.23 13.40 -19.74
N GLU A 309 11.67 14.55 -20.24
CA GLU A 309 12.92 14.69 -21.01
C GLU A 309 14.20 14.55 -20.16
N GLY A 310 14.08 14.31 -18.84
CA GLY A 310 15.22 14.20 -17.93
C GLY A 310 15.80 15.54 -17.48
N VAL A 311 15.12 16.66 -17.74
CA VAL A 311 15.59 18.00 -17.36
C VAL A 311 15.24 18.29 -15.90
N ASN A 312 16.18 18.85 -15.14
CA ASN A 312 15.91 19.40 -13.82
C ASN A 312 14.92 20.57 -13.95
N THR A 313 13.76 20.48 -13.31
CA THR A 313 12.65 21.43 -13.51
C THR A 313 11.90 21.76 -12.23
N ILE A 314 11.41 22.99 -12.12
CA ILE A 314 10.37 23.35 -11.14
C ILE A 314 9.03 23.38 -11.87
N ILE A 315 8.07 22.61 -11.38
CA ILE A 315 6.70 22.55 -11.86
C ILE A 315 5.85 23.46 -10.97
N THR A 316 5.33 24.53 -11.56
CA THR A 316 4.50 25.51 -10.86
C THR A 316 3.07 25.46 -11.38
N ALA A 317 2.15 25.05 -10.49
CA ALA A 317 0.71 25.00 -10.77
C ALA A 317 -0.09 25.17 -9.46
N PRO A 318 -1.26 25.84 -9.48
CA PRO A 318 -2.07 26.10 -8.29
C PRO A 318 -2.34 24.88 -7.40
N THR A 319 -2.64 25.10 -6.12
CA THR A 319 -3.02 24.02 -5.19
C THR A 319 -4.28 23.30 -5.69
N GLY A 320 -4.37 21.99 -5.47
CA GLY A 320 -5.51 21.18 -5.92
C GLY A 320 -5.48 20.74 -7.39
N THR A 321 -4.53 21.23 -8.21
CA THR A 321 -4.43 20.90 -9.65
C THR A 321 -3.85 19.51 -9.95
N GLY A 322 -3.50 18.74 -8.92
CA GLY A 322 -3.00 17.37 -9.05
C GLY A 322 -1.48 17.23 -9.25
N LYS A 323 -0.66 18.12 -8.66
CA LYS A 323 0.82 18.06 -8.71
C LYS A 323 1.39 16.69 -8.27
N THR A 324 0.79 16.03 -7.28
CA THR A 324 1.21 14.67 -6.88
C THR A 324 0.97 13.61 -7.97
N VAL A 325 -0.09 13.76 -8.78
CA VAL A 325 -0.35 12.86 -9.92
C VAL A 325 0.69 13.08 -11.02
N VAL A 326 1.06 14.34 -11.27
CA VAL A 326 2.17 14.72 -12.16
C VAL A 326 3.48 14.08 -11.67
N ALA A 327 3.78 14.15 -10.38
CA ALA A 327 4.96 13.50 -9.79
C ALA A 327 4.95 11.98 -9.97
N ALA A 328 3.81 11.32 -9.74
CA ALA A 328 3.67 9.88 -9.96
C ALA A 328 3.94 9.50 -11.42
N LYS A 329 3.45 10.29 -12.40
CA LYS A 329 3.73 10.07 -13.83
C LYS A 329 5.21 10.19 -14.14
N ILE A 330 5.86 11.22 -13.63
CA ILE A 330 7.29 11.49 -13.86
C ILE A 330 8.14 10.35 -13.28
N ILE A 331 7.89 9.94 -12.03
CA ILE A 331 8.60 8.82 -11.39
C ILE A 331 8.41 7.53 -12.19
N LYS A 332 7.16 7.22 -12.59
CA LYS A 332 6.87 6.02 -13.39
C LYS A 332 7.66 6.03 -14.71
N HIS A 333 7.60 7.14 -15.45
CA HIS A 333 8.31 7.26 -16.71
C HIS A 333 9.83 7.16 -16.54
N HIS A 334 10.38 7.82 -15.52
CA HIS A 334 11.81 7.72 -15.19
C HIS A 334 12.21 6.27 -14.96
N PHE A 335 11.44 5.52 -14.17
CA PHE A 335 11.72 4.12 -13.87
C PHE A 335 11.65 3.25 -15.12
N GLU A 336 10.61 3.41 -15.95
CA GLU A 336 10.48 2.68 -17.22
C GLU A 336 11.64 2.96 -18.18
N VAL A 337 12.09 4.22 -18.29
CA VAL A 337 13.22 4.60 -19.14
C VAL A 337 14.53 4.01 -18.65
N GLU A 338 14.81 4.12 -17.35
CA GLU A 338 16.05 3.57 -16.78
C GLU A 338 16.06 2.04 -16.81
N GLU A 339 14.92 1.39 -16.57
CA GLU A 339 14.77 -0.07 -16.69
C GLU A 339 15.04 -0.54 -18.13
N ASN A 340 14.52 0.17 -19.14
CA ASN A 340 14.80 -0.13 -20.56
C ASN A 340 16.28 0.04 -20.94
N LYS A 341 17.04 0.85 -20.20
CA LYS A 341 18.49 1.03 -20.39
C LYS A 341 19.31 0.07 -19.52
N GLU A 342 18.67 -0.84 -18.79
CA GLU A 342 19.28 -1.70 -17.78
C GLU A 342 20.05 -0.92 -16.70
N GLN A 343 19.60 0.30 -16.41
CA GLN A 343 20.17 1.17 -15.40
C GLN A 343 19.42 1.05 -14.08
N ARG A 344 20.10 1.41 -12.99
CA ARG A 344 19.48 1.51 -11.67
C ARG A 344 18.46 2.65 -11.67
N PHE A 345 17.35 2.46 -10.96
CA PHE A 345 16.41 3.53 -10.66
C PHE A 345 16.07 3.54 -9.18
N LYS A 346 15.90 4.73 -8.59
CA LYS A 346 15.40 4.91 -7.23
C LYS A 346 14.89 6.34 -7.06
N ALA A 347 13.69 6.49 -6.51
CA ALA A 347 13.06 7.79 -6.33
C ALA A 347 13.01 8.19 -4.86
N LEU A 348 13.23 9.47 -4.60
CA LEU A 348 12.95 10.10 -3.32
C LEU A 348 11.86 11.16 -3.52
N PHE A 349 10.73 11.03 -2.84
CA PHE A 349 9.71 12.06 -2.75
C PHE A 349 9.74 12.66 -1.36
N MET A 350 9.96 13.96 -1.25
CA MET A 350 10.00 14.64 0.03
C MET A 350 8.88 15.65 0.17
N THR A 351 8.30 15.74 1.37
CA THR A 351 7.38 16.82 1.73
C THR A 351 7.72 17.36 3.12
N PRO A 352 7.72 18.69 3.34
CA PRO A 352 8.10 19.27 4.62
C PRO A 352 7.03 19.06 5.70
N ASN A 353 5.80 18.74 5.30
CA ASN A 353 4.67 18.63 6.19
C ASN A 353 4.38 17.16 6.54
N THR A 354 4.65 16.78 7.78
CA THR A 354 4.41 15.42 8.32
C THR A 354 2.94 14.99 8.25
N THR A 355 1.99 15.93 8.34
CA THR A 355 0.55 15.61 8.31
C THR A 355 0.07 15.12 6.95
N ILE A 356 0.71 15.55 5.86
CA ILE A 356 0.37 15.13 4.49
C ILE A 356 1.32 14.06 3.94
N LEU A 357 2.38 13.70 4.66
CA LEU A 357 3.36 12.69 4.23
C LEU A 357 2.68 11.37 3.86
N HIS A 358 1.82 10.86 4.74
CA HIS A 358 1.04 9.63 4.50
C HIS A 358 0.10 9.78 3.31
N GLN A 359 -0.56 10.94 3.16
CA GLN A 359 -1.44 11.20 2.02
C GLN A 359 -0.69 11.17 0.68
N GLN A 360 0.51 11.76 0.62
CA GLN A 360 1.34 11.73 -0.58
C GLN A 360 1.83 10.31 -0.86
N ALA A 361 2.25 9.59 0.17
CA ALA A 361 2.69 8.20 0.06
C ALA A 361 1.57 7.28 -0.44
N ASP A 362 0.36 7.38 0.12
CA ASP A 362 -0.81 6.63 -0.32
C ASP A 362 -1.16 6.93 -1.77
N LYS A 363 -1.05 8.21 -2.18
CA LYS A 363 -1.32 8.60 -3.56
C LYS A 363 -0.28 8.04 -4.54
N LEU A 364 1.00 8.04 -4.16
CA LEU A 364 2.06 7.40 -4.94
C LEU A 364 1.86 5.88 -4.97
N LYS A 365 1.55 5.26 -3.84
CA LYS A 365 1.29 3.82 -3.72
C LYS A 365 0.09 3.38 -4.55
N TYR A 366 -0.96 4.20 -4.59
CA TYR A 366 -2.11 3.96 -5.45
C TYR A 366 -1.71 3.81 -6.93
N TYR A 367 -0.80 4.64 -7.45
CA TYR A 367 -0.39 4.57 -8.86
C TYR A 367 0.79 3.62 -9.12
N LEU A 368 1.75 3.54 -8.20
CA LEU A 368 3.05 2.90 -8.42
C LEU A 368 3.20 1.55 -7.70
N GLY A 369 2.37 1.28 -6.68
CA GLY A 369 2.48 0.08 -5.83
C GLY A 369 2.28 -1.25 -6.53
N HIS A 370 1.78 -1.23 -7.78
CA HIS A 370 1.65 -2.42 -8.63
C HIS A 370 2.97 -2.93 -9.20
N ALA A 371 3.99 -2.07 -9.30
CA ALA A 371 5.26 -2.40 -9.95
C ALA A 371 6.49 -2.05 -9.11
N TYR A 372 6.32 -1.23 -8.08
CA TYR A 372 7.41 -0.64 -7.30
C TYR A 372 7.08 -0.66 -5.81
N ASN A 373 8.11 -0.85 -4.98
CA ASN A 373 7.99 -0.84 -3.52
C ASN A 373 8.11 0.59 -3.00
N ILE A 374 7.10 1.05 -2.25
CA ILE A 374 7.06 2.39 -1.67
C ILE A 374 7.16 2.28 -0.15
N ARG A 375 8.09 3.03 0.45
CA ARG A 375 8.26 3.08 1.90
C ARG A 375 8.22 4.51 2.42
N ILE A 376 7.50 4.70 3.52
CA ILE A 376 7.47 5.95 4.28
C ILE A 376 8.62 5.94 5.28
N CYS A 377 9.30 7.07 5.44
CA CYS A 377 10.30 7.30 6.47
C CYS A 377 10.02 8.62 7.19
N GLN A 378 9.65 8.53 8.46
CA GLN A 378 9.38 9.69 9.33
C GLN A 378 10.12 9.52 10.67
N GLY A 379 10.35 10.64 11.38
CA GLY A 379 11.16 10.64 12.60
C GLY A 379 10.60 9.81 13.78
N SER A 380 9.34 9.39 13.72
CA SER A 380 8.73 8.49 14.72
C SER A 380 9.03 7.01 14.47
N ASP A 381 9.61 6.65 13.32
CA ASP A 381 9.85 5.25 12.97
C ASP A 381 11.18 4.78 13.59
N ASN A 382 11.17 3.70 14.37
CA ASN A 382 12.39 3.04 14.89
C ASN A 382 13.16 2.26 13.80
N THR A 383 12.89 2.52 12.52
CA THR A 383 13.48 1.79 11.39
C THR A 383 14.69 2.52 10.84
N SER A 384 15.75 1.79 10.49
CA SER A 384 16.90 2.35 9.78
C SER A 384 16.46 2.97 8.44
N VAL A 385 16.59 4.29 8.31
CA VAL A 385 16.31 5.02 7.06
C VAL A 385 17.17 4.48 5.93
N ARG A 386 18.44 4.22 6.20
CA ARG A 386 19.38 3.60 5.26
C ARG A 386 18.89 2.25 4.76
N GLY A 387 18.47 1.37 5.67
CA GLY A 387 17.90 0.07 5.35
C GLY A 387 16.68 0.21 4.43
N ALA A 388 15.76 1.13 4.77
CA ALA A 388 14.57 1.42 3.98
C ALA A 388 14.91 1.96 2.57
N VAL A 389 15.83 2.91 2.47
CA VAL A 389 16.31 3.46 1.18
C VAL A 389 16.86 2.36 0.30
N LEU A 390 17.66 1.47 0.87
CA LEU A 390 18.28 0.39 0.12
C LEU A 390 17.24 -0.65 -0.34
N SER A 391 16.21 -0.95 0.47
CA SER A 391 15.23 -2.03 0.21
C SER A 391 13.96 -1.62 -0.52
N ASN A 392 13.79 -0.35 -0.92
CA ASN A 392 12.57 0.09 -1.59
C ASN A 392 12.89 0.95 -2.82
N ASP A 393 12.00 0.96 -3.81
CA ASP A 393 12.19 1.68 -5.07
C ASP A 393 11.87 3.17 -4.92
N VAL A 394 10.83 3.50 -4.15
CA VAL A 394 10.38 4.86 -3.87
C VAL A 394 10.39 5.10 -2.36
N ILE A 395 11.09 6.14 -1.95
CA ILE A 395 11.13 6.60 -0.56
C ILE A 395 10.31 7.87 -0.42
N VAL A 396 9.37 7.88 0.51
CA VAL A 396 8.56 9.05 0.84
C VAL A 396 8.97 9.51 2.24
N ALA A 397 9.67 10.63 2.34
CA ALA A 397 10.32 11.03 3.59
C ALA A 397 10.14 12.49 3.94
N THR A 398 10.27 12.82 5.23
CA THR A 398 10.52 14.20 5.61
C THR A 398 11.97 14.57 5.30
N PRO A 399 12.26 15.84 4.96
CA PRO A 399 13.59 16.23 4.49
C PRO A 399 14.66 16.04 5.57
N GLN A 400 14.30 16.23 6.85
CA GLN A 400 15.24 16.07 7.96
C GLN A 400 15.77 14.64 8.07
N MET A 401 14.98 13.62 7.70
CA MET A 401 15.48 12.23 7.70
C MET A 401 16.62 12.03 6.70
N ILE A 402 16.53 12.68 5.55
CA ILE A 402 17.55 12.61 4.50
C ILE A 402 18.77 13.44 4.87
N VAL A 403 18.59 14.60 5.51
CA VAL A 403 19.72 15.38 6.07
C VAL A 403 20.49 14.55 7.08
N ASN A 404 19.80 13.88 8.01
CA ASN A 404 20.45 13.02 8.99
C ASN A 404 21.21 11.88 8.30
N LEU A 405 20.61 11.23 7.30
CA LEU A 405 21.24 10.17 6.52
C LEU A 405 22.49 10.65 5.75
N CYS A 406 22.49 11.88 5.22
CA CYS A 406 23.67 12.45 4.55
C CYS A 406 24.79 12.82 5.53
N ASN A 407 24.46 13.07 6.79
CA ASN A 407 25.37 13.48 7.85
C ASN A 407 25.84 12.33 8.75
N GLU A 408 25.46 11.08 8.46
CA GLU A 408 25.95 9.90 9.20
C GLU A 408 27.48 9.93 9.24
N HIS A 409 28.04 9.86 10.45
CA HIS A 409 29.48 9.86 10.69
C HIS A 409 30.06 8.45 10.50
N ASP A 410 31.36 8.37 10.14
CA ASP A 410 32.05 7.09 9.93
C ASP A 410 32.02 6.19 11.20
N ASP A 411 31.96 6.80 12.40
CA ASP A 411 31.89 6.09 13.69
C ASP A 411 30.47 5.57 14.03
N GLU A 412 29.43 6.04 13.33
CA GLU A 412 28.03 5.58 13.42
C GLU A 412 27.67 4.62 12.28
N LEU A 413 28.64 4.29 11.40
CA LEU A 413 28.49 3.24 10.40
C LEU A 413 28.19 1.93 11.12
N SER A 414 26.91 1.56 11.09
CA SER A 414 26.44 0.27 11.60
C SER A 414 27.25 -0.89 11.00
N GLU A 415 27.30 -2.02 11.70
CA GLU A 415 27.90 -3.30 11.25
C GLU A 415 27.41 -3.79 9.86
N PHE A 416 26.42 -3.12 9.25
CA PHE A 416 25.74 -3.49 8.01
C PHE A 416 26.27 -2.82 6.73
N SER A 417 27.11 -1.78 6.79
CA SER A 417 27.84 -1.27 5.61
C SER A 417 28.95 -0.28 5.97
N ASN A 418 30.18 -0.57 5.53
CA ASN A 418 31.36 0.30 5.73
C ASN A 418 31.45 1.48 4.73
N GLU A 419 30.35 1.85 4.08
CA GLU A 419 30.36 2.84 2.99
C GLU A 419 29.53 4.06 3.36
N LYS A 420 30.03 5.26 3.01
CA LYS A 420 29.30 6.51 3.20
C LYS A 420 28.03 6.54 2.33
N PHE A 421 26.93 7.10 2.85
CA PHE A 421 25.74 7.35 2.04
C PHE A 421 25.97 8.50 1.07
N TYR A 422 25.61 8.30 -0.19
CA TYR A 422 25.66 9.35 -1.22
C TYR A 422 24.27 9.62 -1.77
N LEU A 423 23.97 10.91 -1.99
CA LEU A 423 22.68 11.33 -2.57
C LEU A 423 22.45 10.77 -3.98
N SER A 424 23.54 10.44 -4.70
CA SER A 424 23.52 9.70 -5.96
C SER A 424 22.94 8.28 -5.85
N THR A 425 22.68 7.78 -4.63
CA THR A 425 21.83 6.60 -4.40
C THR A 425 20.41 6.80 -4.91
N PHE A 426 19.93 8.02 -5.09
CA PHE A 426 18.69 8.29 -5.82
C PHE A 426 19.01 8.63 -7.28
N THR A 427 18.10 8.29 -8.19
CA THR A 427 18.17 8.67 -9.60
C THR A 427 17.22 9.81 -9.94
N ILE A 428 16.20 10.02 -9.11
CA ILE A 428 15.29 11.16 -9.18
C ILE A 428 14.89 11.60 -7.78
N ILE A 429 14.87 12.90 -7.52
CA ILE A 429 14.42 13.51 -6.27
C ILE A 429 13.31 14.52 -6.56
N VAL A 430 12.17 14.35 -5.91
CA VAL A 430 11.00 15.22 -5.99
C VAL A 430 10.85 16.01 -4.70
N PHE A 431 10.90 17.34 -4.81
CA PHE A 431 10.72 18.28 -3.71
C PHE A 431 9.29 18.83 -3.74
N ASP A 432 8.41 18.34 -2.86
CA ASP A 432 7.09 18.94 -2.63
C ASP A 432 7.24 20.26 -1.85
N GLU A 433 6.45 21.26 -2.20
CA GLU A 433 6.62 22.65 -1.70
C GLU A 433 8.07 23.18 -1.81
N CYS A 434 8.65 23.01 -3.00
CA CYS A 434 10.06 23.29 -3.26
C CYS A 434 10.49 24.75 -3.01
N HIS A 435 9.54 25.70 -2.91
CA HIS A 435 9.83 27.07 -2.49
C HIS A 435 10.43 27.16 -1.08
N SER A 436 10.29 26.10 -0.27
CA SER A 436 10.91 25.98 1.05
C SER A 436 12.43 25.77 1.01
N THR A 437 13.03 25.65 -0.18
CA THR A 437 14.48 25.46 -0.38
C THR A 437 15.22 26.79 -0.24
N VAL A 438 15.25 27.32 0.99
CA VAL A 438 15.85 28.62 1.31
C VAL A 438 16.75 28.54 2.54
N ASN A 439 17.80 29.35 2.55
CA ASN A 439 18.71 29.51 3.69
C ASN A 439 19.28 28.17 4.21
N ASN A 440 19.09 27.87 5.50
CA ASN A 440 19.48 26.62 6.16
C ASN A 440 18.30 25.66 6.32
N SER A 441 17.31 25.71 5.43
CA SER A 441 16.25 24.70 5.45
C SER A 441 16.82 23.31 5.17
N PRO A 442 16.18 22.24 5.65
CA PRO A 442 16.58 20.88 5.34
C PRO A 442 16.74 20.61 3.84
N TYR A 443 15.86 21.18 2.99
CA TYR A 443 16.00 21.08 1.53
C TYR A 443 17.27 21.75 1.01
N ALA A 444 17.59 22.95 1.50
CA ALA A 444 18.81 23.65 1.09
C ALA A 444 20.07 22.87 1.50
N ASN A 445 20.05 22.19 2.66
CA ASN A 445 21.16 21.34 3.09
C ASN A 445 21.33 20.11 2.18
N ILE A 446 20.24 19.44 1.80
CA ILE A 446 20.29 18.32 0.83
C ILE A 446 20.84 18.79 -0.52
N MET A 447 20.39 19.95 -1.01
CA MET A 447 20.91 20.50 -2.26
C MET A 447 22.37 20.96 -2.14
N ARG A 448 22.84 21.35 -0.95
CA ARG A 448 24.26 21.62 -0.73
C ARG A 448 25.09 20.36 -0.94
N GLU A 449 24.63 19.21 -0.44
CA GLU A 449 25.28 17.92 -0.73
C GLU A 449 25.23 17.55 -2.21
N TYR A 450 24.09 17.79 -2.88
CA TYR A 450 23.99 17.62 -4.33
C TYR A 450 25.04 18.45 -5.09
N HIS A 451 25.16 19.75 -4.77
CA HIS A 451 26.14 20.65 -5.38
C HIS A 451 27.58 20.26 -5.03
N ASN A 452 27.84 19.77 -3.82
CA ASN A 452 29.15 19.24 -3.44
C ASN A 452 29.54 18.07 -4.36
N LEU A 453 28.64 17.10 -4.56
CA LEU A 453 28.87 15.97 -5.47
C LEU A 453 29.12 16.43 -6.91
N LYS A 454 28.32 17.40 -7.38
CA LYS A 454 28.42 17.97 -8.72
C LYS A 454 29.74 18.71 -8.96
N ASN A 455 30.14 19.57 -8.03
CA ASN A 455 31.27 20.47 -8.19
C ASN A 455 32.61 19.82 -7.85
N MET A 456 32.62 18.87 -6.90
CA MET A 456 33.84 18.14 -6.52
C MET A 456 34.08 16.90 -7.39
N GLY A 457 33.09 16.46 -8.17
CA GLY A 457 33.21 15.28 -9.02
C GLY A 457 33.35 13.98 -8.24
N THR A 458 32.85 13.95 -7.01
CA THR A 458 32.96 12.83 -6.06
C THR A 458 31.80 11.84 -6.15
N VAL A 459 31.06 11.87 -7.26
CA VAL A 459 29.99 10.88 -7.52
C VAL A 459 30.66 9.49 -7.65
N PRO A 460 30.22 8.48 -6.88
CA PRO A 460 30.78 7.14 -6.94
C PRO A 460 30.70 6.52 -8.36
N ASP A 461 31.67 5.66 -8.69
CA ASP A 461 31.72 4.95 -9.97
C ASP A 461 30.42 4.18 -10.24
N GLY A 462 29.89 4.32 -11.46
CA GLY A 462 28.62 3.71 -11.87
C GLY A 462 27.37 4.41 -11.32
N GLN A 463 27.50 5.59 -10.69
CA GLN A 463 26.38 6.43 -10.28
C GLN A 463 26.38 7.78 -11.01
N HIS A 464 25.22 8.42 -11.02
CA HIS A 464 25.01 9.74 -11.59
C HIS A 464 24.24 10.61 -10.60
N LEU A 465 24.29 11.93 -10.79
CA LEU A 465 23.48 12.85 -10.00
C LEU A 465 21.99 12.59 -10.27
N PRO A 466 21.14 12.61 -9.24
CA PRO A 466 19.71 12.47 -9.44
C PRO A 466 19.15 13.62 -10.26
N GLN A 467 18.12 13.34 -11.06
CA GLN A 467 17.27 14.38 -11.62
C GLN A 467 16.51 15.10 -10.50
N ILE A 468 16.44 16.42 -10.55
CA ILE A 468 15.75 17.25 -9.56
C ILE A 468 14.43 17.76 -10.12
N VAL A 469 13.33 17.46 -9.41
CA VAL A 469 11.99 17.95 -9.74
C VAL A 469 11.41 18.70 -8.55
N GLY A 470 11.19 20.00 -8.69
CA GLY A 470 10.49 20.81 -7.69
C GLY A 470 9.00 20.90 -8.00
N LEU A 471 8.13 20.77 -6.99
CA LEU A 471 6.69 21.02 -7.11
C LEU A 471 6.32 22.19 -6.23
N THR A 472 5.59 23.17 -6.76
CA THR A 472 5.02 24.21 -5.91
C THR A 472 3.78 24.88 -6.49
N ALA A 473 2.94 25.43 -5.61
CA ALA A 473 1.85 26.31 -6.02
C ALA A 473 2.33 27.72 -6.39
N SER A 474 3.42 28.18 -5.79
CA SER A 474 3.96 29.52 -5.99
C SER A 474 5.46 29.51 -5.74
N LEU A 475 6.20 30.21 -6.62
CA LEU A 475 7.64 30.44 -6.45
C LEU A 475 7.94 31.50 -5.39
N GLY A 476 6.93 32.27 -4.95
CA GLY A 476 7.14 33.42 -4.09
C GLY A 476 7.83 34.58 -4.79
N VAL A 477 7.93 35.71 -4.09
CA VAL A 477 8.50 36.97 -4.58
C VAL A 477 9.61 37.52 -3.65
N GLY A 478 10.00 36.75 -2.63
CA GLY A 478 10.94 37.20 -1.60
C GLY A 478 10.38 38.34 -0.72
N LYS A 479 11.27 39.07 -0.04
CA LYS A 479 10.92 40.15 0.89
C LYS A 479 10.78 41.54 0.23
N SER A 480 11.19 41.68 -1.02
CA SER A 480 11.27 42.97 -1.73
C SER A 480 10.60 42.86 -3.09
N LYS A 481 9.77 43.86 -3.43
CA LYS A 481 8.99 43.96 -4.66
C LYS A 481 9.80 44.31 -5.91
N ASP A 482 11.13 44.44 -5.80
CA ASP A 482 12.00 44.78 -6.92
C ASP A 482 13.05 43.68 -7.20
N LYS A 483 12.93 42.53 -6.52
CA LYS A 483 13.90 41.43 -6.53
C LYS A 483 13.25 40.08 -6.83
N GLU A 484 12.07 40.04 -7.44
CA GLU A 484 11.35 38.81 -7.73
C GLU A 484 12.13 37.88 -8.66
N VAL A 485 12.70 38.46 -9.73
CA VAL A 485 13.50 37.69 -10.70
C VAL A 485 14.74 37.11 -10.02
N GLU A 486 15.42 37.89 -9.17
CA GLU A 486 16.58 37.44 -8.39
C GLU A 486 16.18 36.32 -7.41
N HIS A 487 15.02 36.45 -6.77
CA HIS A 487 14.50 35.43 -5.86
C HIS A 487 14.23 34.10 -6.57
N ILE A 488 13.54 34.15 -7.72
CA ILE A 488 13.25 32.96 -8.54
C ILE A 488 14.56 32.36 -9.07
N ALA A 489 15.48 33.18 -9.57
CA ALA A 489 16.79 32.73 -10.05
C ALA A 489 17.61 32.05 -8.96
N ASN A 490 17.59 32.58 -7.73
CA ASN A 490 18.26 31.95 -6.58
C ASN A 490 17.63 30.60 -6.24
N MET A 491 16.30 30.47 -6.32
CA MET A 491 15.62 29.19 -6.11
C MET A 491 16.00 28.16 -7.18
N CYS A 492 15.99 28.58 -8.46
CA CYS A 492 16.43 27.77 -9.58
C CYS A 492 17.89 27.33 -9.43
N SER A 493 18.79 28.25 -9.08
CA SER A 493 20.21 27.93 -8.83
C SER A 493 20.37 26.94 -7.68
N THR A 494 19.60 27.10 -6.60
CA THR A 494 19.67 26.20 -5.43
C THR A 494 19.23 24.78 -5.79
N LEU A 495 18.15 24.64 -6.56
CA LEU A 495 17.62 23.35 -7.02
C LEU A 495 18.31 22.78 -8.27
N ASP A 496 19.33 23.47 -8.80
CA ASP A 496 20.02 23.12 -10.05
C ASP A 496 19.07 23.01 -11.26
N VAL A 497 18.15 23.98 -11.38
CA VAL A 497 17.06 24.00 -12.36
C VAL A 497 17.30 25.09 -13.40
N ASN A 498 17.22 24.71 -14.68
CA ASN A 498 17.41 25.63 -15.80
C ASN A 498 16.10 26.03 -16.47
N LYS A 499 15.01 25.28 -16.23
CA LYS A 499 13.70 25.53 -16.85
C LYS A 499 12.59 25.39 -15.81
N ILE A 500 11.60 26.28 -15.89
CA ILE A 500 10.39 26.24 -15.06
C ILE A 500 9.23 25.78 -15.94
N SER A 501 8.56 24.72 -15.53
CA SER A 501 7.36 24.18 -16.18
C SER A 501 6.11 24.85 -15.62
N THR A 502 5.36 25.51 -16.50
CA THR A 502 4.08 26.19 -16.20
C THR A 502 3.10 25.90 -17.32
N VAL A 503 1.80 25.95 -17.03
CA VAL A 503 0.75 25.76 -18.05
C VAL A 503 0.71 26.96 -18.99
N GLN A 504 1.09 26.77 -20.26
CA GLN A 504 1.09 27.77 -21.31
C GLN A 504 0.03 27.48 -22.38
N GLU A 505 -0.02 26.25 -22.88
CA GLU A 505 -0.92 25.81 -23.94
C GLU A 505 -2.35 25.57 -23.42
N TYR A 506 -2.48 24.94 -22.25
CA TYR A 506 -3.78 24.47 -21.75
C TYR A 506 -4.32 25.32 -20.58
N LYS A 507 -4.15 26.65 -20.66
CA LYS A 507 -4.60 27.58 -19.59
C LYS A 507 -6.11 27.51 -19.32
N GLU A 508 -6.92 27.35 -20.37
CA GLU A 508 -8.38 27.26 -20.24
C GLU A 508 -8.82 25.93 -19.59
N ASP A 509 -8.16 24.82 -19.92
CA ASP A 509 -8.39 23.52 -19.25
C ASP A 509 -8.09 23.62 -17.74
N LEU A 510 -6.96 24.26 -17.39
CA LEU A 510 -6.60 24.52 -16.00
C LEU A 510 -7.64 25.41 -15.29
N ARG A 511 -8.08 26.51 -15.93
CA ARG A 511 -9.07 27.43 -15.36
C ARG A 511 -10.43 26.77 -15.12
N ASN A 512 -10.86 25.89 -16.03
CA ASN A 512 -12.10 25.14 -15.89
C ASN A 512 -12.04 24.15 -14.72
N PHE A 513 -10.87 23.55 -14.48
CA PHE A 513 -10.69 22.61 -13.39
C PHE A 513 -10.49 23.30 -12.03
N SER A 514 -9.75 24.41 -11.99
CA SER A 514 -9.43 25.18 -10.79
C SER A 514 -9.71 26.67 -11.05
N PRO A 515 -10.98 27.09 -10.95
CA PRO A 515 -11.35 28.48 -11.21
C PRO A 515 -10.79 29.39 -10.12
N ILE A 516 -10.19 30.51 -10.54
CA ILE A 516 -9.77 31.57 -9.63
C ILE A 516 -11.04 32.31 -9.19
N ILE A 517 -11.39 32.20 -7.91
CA ILE A 517 -12.48 32.96 -7.31
C ILE A 517 -11.90 34.30 -6.86
N PRO A 518 -12.31 35.45 -7.43
CA PRO A 518 -11.84 36.74 -6.99
C PRO A 518 -12.29 36.99 -5.55
N GLU A 519 -11.36 37.38 -4.68
CA GLU A 519 -11.74 37.84 -3.34
C GLU A 519 -12.50 39.15 -3.45
N GLN A 520 -13.68 39.21 -2.83
CA GLN A 520 -14.40 40.45 -2.62
C GLN A 520 -13.96 41.04 -1.27
N ILE A 521 -13.32 42.20 -1.31
CA ILE A 521 -12.88 42.92 -0.12
C ILE A 521 -13.85 44.07 0.14
N ASP A 522 -14.71 43.90 1.13
CA ASP A 522 -15.61 44.95 1.58
C ASP A 522 -14.96 45.69 2.77
N PHE A 523 -14.79 47.01 2.61
CA PHE A 523 -14.23 47.86 3.67
C PHE A 523 -15.35 48.38 4.56
N PHE A 524 -15.35 47.94 5.82
CA PHE A 524 -16.23 48.48 6.84
C PHE A 524 -15.46 49.45 7.73
N PRO A 525 -15.83 50.74 7.79
CA PRO A 525 -15.25 51.65 8.76
C PRO A 525 -15.58 51.14 10.17
N LYS A 526 -14.61 51.16 11.08
CA LYS A 526 -14.90 50.93 12.51
C LYS A 526 -15.91 51.98 12.95
N SER A 527 -17.04 51.55 13.53
CA SER A 527 -18.06 52.47 14.05
C SER A 527 -17.42 53.42 15.06
N THR A 528 -17.40 54.72 14.75
CA THR A 528 -16.86 55.75 15.63
C THR A 528 -17.87 56.19 16.69
N ASP A 529 -19.13 55.79 16.54
CA ASP A 529 -20.24 56.27 17.36
C ASP A 529 -21.17 55.13 17.79
N GLY A 530 -21.94 55.35 18.85
CA GLY A 530 -22.99 54.44 19.33
C GLY A 530 -22.64 53.55 20.52
N THR A 531 -23.62 52.75 20.94
CA THR A 531 -23.60 51.95 22.18
C THR A 531 -22.45 50.94 22.26
N SER A 532 -21.99 50.40 21.12
CA SER A 532 -20.85 49.47 21.08
C SER A 532 -19.52 50.15 21.44
N ARG A 533 -19.31 51.41 21.04
CA ARG A 533 -18.13 52.18 21.46
C ARG A 533 -18.21 52.48 22.94
N ASP A 534 -19.37 52.93 23.43
CA ASP A 534 -19.56 53.25 24.84
C ASP A 534 -19.33 52.03 25.73
N PHE A 535 -19.77 50.86 25.29
CA PHE A 535 -19.47 49.58 25.93
C PHE A 535 -17.96 49.29 25.93
N ALA A 536 -17.29 49.33 24.77
CA ALA A 536 -15.85 49.08 24.68
C ALA A 536 -15.03 50.03 25.55
N VAL A 537 -15.35 51.33 25.55
CA VAL A 537 -14.72 52.34 26.41
C VAL A 537 -14.97 52.03 27.90
N SER A 538 -16.18 51.57 28.25
CA SER A 538 -16.50 51.19 29.63
C SER A 538 -15.72 49.96 30.08
N VAL A 539 -15.59 48.93 29.24
CA VAL A 539 -14.77 47.75 29.49
C VAL A 539 -13.30 48.13 29.63
N MET A 540 -12.75 48.95 28.72
CA MET A 540 -11.36 49.43 28.80
C MET A 540 -11.07 50.15 30.12
N LYS A 541 -12.00 50.99 30.59
CA LYS A 541 -11.91 51.67 31.90
C LYS A 541 -11.95 50.68 33.08
N LEU A 542 -12.73 49.61 32.99
CA LEU A 542 -12.73 48.55 34.01
C LEU A 542 -11.39 47.81 34.02
N MET A 543 -10.88 47.44 32.85
CA MET A 543 -9.55 46.83 32.72
C MET A 543 -8.46 47.76 33.27
N ASP A 544 -8.51 49.09 33.03
CA ASP A 544 -7.58 50.06 33.64
C ASP A 544 -7.59 50.00 35.17
N LYS A 545 -8.77 49.92 35.78
CA LYS A 545 -8.89 49.80 37.24
C LYS A 545 -8.27 48.50 37.75
N VAL A 546 -8.52 47.38 37.07
CA VAL A 546 -7.93 46.08 37.44
C VAL A 546 -6.41 46.12 37.27
N PHE A 547 -5.90 46.76 36.20
CA PHE A 547 -4.46 47.00 36.04
C PHE A 547 -3.88 47.80 37.19
N GLN A 548 -4.52 48.89 37.61
CA GLN A 548 -4.05 49.69 38.74
C GLN A 548 -4.00 48.88 40.05
N LEU A 549 -4.96 47.99 40.28
CA LEU A 549 -4.95 47.08 41.43
C LEU A 549 -3.81 46.06 41.32
N MET A 550 -3.58 45.53 40.13
CA MET A 550 -2.47 44.62 39.84
C MET A 550 -1.12 45.31 40.08
N TYR A 551 -0.91 46.52 39.55
CA TYR A 551 0.31 47.32 39.76
C TYR A 551 0.59 47.57 41.24
N LYS A 552 -0.45 47.86 42.04
CA LYS A 552 -0.32 48.06 43.49
C LYS A 552 -0.01 46.76 44.26
N ALA A 553 -0.32 45.60 43.68
CA ALA A 553 -0.03 44.31 44.28
C ALA A 553 1.43 43.88 44.07
N PHE A 554 2.10 44.42 43.04
CA PHE A 554 3.56 44.35 42.90
C PHE A 554 4.24 45.36 43.84
N THR A 555 5.42 45.02 44.36
CA THR A 555 6.19 45.92 45.24
C THR A 555 6.78 47.10 44.46
N ASP A 556 7.18 46.86 43.21
CA ASP A 556 7.68 47.87 42.26
C ASP A 556 7.38 47.46 40.81
N VAL A 557 7.66 48.37 39.87
CA VAL A 557 7.42 48.16 38.43
C VAL A 557 8.44 47.16 37.82
N GLU A 558 9.62 47.01 38.42
CA GLU A 558 10.64 46.06 37.95
C GLU A 558 10.20 44.61 38.16
N GLU A 559 9.48 44.33 39.26
CA GLU A 559 8.88 43.04 39.56
C GLU A 559 7.83 42.61 38.52
N LEU A 560 7.08 43.56 37.95
CA LEU A 560 6.19 43.29 36.81
C LEU A 560 7.01 43.04 35.52
N ILE A 561 8.08 43.82 35.31
CA ILE A 561 8.93 43.67 34.12
C ILE A 561 9.58 42.29 34.08
N LYS A 562 9.98 41.74 35.23
CA LYS A 562 10.55 40.39 35.36
C LYS A 562 9.64 39.28 34.87
N VAL A 563 8.32 39.44 35.02
CA VAL A 563 7.33 38.44 34.59
C VAL A 563 6.70 38.77 33.25
N SER A 564 6.82 40.00 32.76
CA SER A 564 6.41 40.37 31.41
C SER A 564 7.46 39.94 30.36
N ASP A 565 7.03 39.74 29.11
CA ASP A 565 7.84 39.29 27.97
C ASP A 565 9.04 40.20 27.64
N GLY A 566 10.13 40.08 28.41
CA GLY A 566 11.47 40.58 28.08
C GLY A 566 11.56 42.05 27.67
N GLY A 567 11.34 42.98 28.60
CA GLY A 567 11.95 44.31 28.54
C GLY A 567 11.30 45.39 27.66
N LYS A 568 10.01 45.28 27.30
CA LYS A 568 9.27 46.44 26.76
C LYS A 568 8.39 47.07 27.83
N ALA A 569 8.66 48.33 28.14
CA ALA A 569 7.89 49.16 29.08
C ALA A 569 6.46 49.49 28.59
N GLU A 570 6.12 49.13 27.34
CA GLU A 570 4.82 49.45 26.73
C GLU A 570 3.86 48.27 26.80
N LEU A 571 2.76 48.48 27.51
CA LEU A 571 1.64 47.55 27.60
C LEU A 571 0.96 47.42 26.21
N PRO A 572 0.68 46.20 25.70
CA PRO A 572 -0.09 46.05 24.46
C PRO A 572 -1.47 46.71 24.55
N GLN A 573 -1.99 47.18 23.42
CA GLN A 573 -3.37 47.66 23.33
C GLN A 573 -4.35 46.56 23.74
N LYS A 574 -5.25 46.89 24.67
CA LYS A 574 -6.16 45.92 25.33
C LYS A 574 -7.18 45.30 24.39
N ASP A 575 -7.47 45.95 23.27
CA ASP A 575 -8.38 45.50 22.22
C ASP A 575 -7.68 44.65 21.13
N HIS A 576 -6.43 44.26 21.35
CA HIS A 576 -5.64 43.48 20.41
C HIS A 576 -5.27 42.11 21.00
N THR A 577 -5.26 41.06 20.17
CA THR A 577 -4.82 39.70 20.53
C THR A 577 -3.43 39.63 21.20
N LYS A 578 -2.56 40.63 20.98
CA LYS A 578 -1.25 40.75 21.64
C LYS A 578 -1.38 40.90 23.15
N PHE A 579 -2.47 41.47 23.63
CA PHE A 579 -2.77 41.62 25.06
C PHE A 579 -3.03 40.28 25.75
N LEU A 580 -3.77 39.37 25.11
CA LEU A 580 -4.00 38.01 25.63
C LEU A 580 -2.71 37.19 25.69
N ASN A 581 -1.85 37.31 24.66
CA ASN A 581 -0.54 36.68 24.67
C ASN A 581 0.33 37.23 25.82
N TRP A 582 0.30 38.55 26.05
CA TRP A 582 1.02 39.18 27.15
C TRP A 582 0.51 38.70 28.52
N LEU A 583 -0.81 38.59 28.74
CA LEU A 583 -1.37 38.03 29.97
C LEU A 583 -0.94 36.58 30.19
N SER A 584 -0.97 35.76 29.14
CA SER A 584 -0.59 34.35 29.20
C SER A 584 0.89 34.17 29.56
N VAL A 585 1.77 34.96 28.96
CA VAL A 585 3.21 34.98 29.30
C VAL A 585 3.41 35.45 30.74
N THR A 586 2.74 36.53 31.14
CA THR A 586 2.84 37.08 32.50
C THR A 586 2.41 36.06 33.55
N LYS A 587 1.30 35.35 33.32
CA LYS A 587 0.79 34.28 34.19
C LYS A 587 1.75 33.12 34.31
N ARG A 588 2.33 32.67 33.18
CA ARG A 588 3.32 31.59 33.16
C ARG A 588 4.58 31.99 33.92
N ASN A 589 5.14 33.17 33.64
CA ASN A 589 6.35 33.64 34.28
C ASN A 589 6.16 33.90 35.77
N LEU A 590 4.98 34.34 36.20
CA LEU A 590 4.65 34.52 37.63
C LEU A 590 4.67 33.18 38.40
N ALA A 591 4.36 32.07 37.75
CA ALA A 591 4.44 30.73 38.35
C ALA A 591 5.90 30.25 38.49
N GLU A 592 6.77 30.63 37.56
CA GLU A 592 8.18 30.20 37.50
C GLU A 592 9.13 31.17 38.24
N THR A 593 8.74 32.44 38.42
CA THR A 593 9.60 33.52 38.94
C THR A 593 9.24 33.89 40.37
N ASN A 594 10.25 34.07 41.23
CA ASN A 594 10.06 34.63 42.56
C ASN A 594 9.91 36.14 42.52
N VAL A 595 8.66 36.59 42.67
CA VAL A 595 8.26 38.00 42.63
C VAL A 595 7.91 38.50 44.03
N ARG A 596 8.30 39.73 44.35
CA ARG A 596 7.89 40.41 45.60
C ARG A 596 6.54 41.12 45.43
N GLY A 597 5.52 40.66 46.16
CA GLY A 597 4.17 41.25 46.13
C GLY A 597 3.07 40.31 46.63
N ASP A 598 1.82 40.75 46.55
CA ASP A 598 0.64 39.95 46.90
C ASP A 598 0.22 39.08 45.70
N ARG A 599 0.81 37.87 45.62
CA ARG A 599 0.58 36.91 44.54
C ARG A 599 -0.89 36.54 44.34
N ASN A 600 -1.69 36.50 45.40
CA ASN A 600 -3.11 36.14 45.29
C ASN A 600 -3.87 37.24 44.54
N LYS A 601 -3.63 38.51 44.87
CA LYS A 601 -4.23 39.65 44.16
C LYS A 601 -3.75 39.77 42.72
N ILE A 602 -2.49 39.45 42.45
CA ILE A 602 -1.95 39.45 41.07
C ILE A 602 -2.64 38.37 40.23
N ASN A 603 -2.77 37.14 40.77
CA ASN A 603 -3.45 36.05 40.08
C ASN A 603 -4.94 36.34 39.84
N GLU A 604 -5.64 36.91 40.83
CA GLU A 604 -7.04 37.30 40.69
C GLU A 604 -7.22 38.40 39.65
N ALA A 605 -6.33 39.40 39.63
CA ALA A 605 -6.36 40.45 38.61
C ALA A 605 -6.11 39.91 37.19
N ILE A 606 -5.18 38.97 37.02
CA ILE A 606 -4.94 38.30 35.74
C ILE A 606 -6.17 37.50 35.30
N GLN A 607 -6.81 36.74 36.20
CA GLN A 607 -8.03 36.00 35.89
C GLN A 607 -9.18 36.92 35.46
N VAL A 608 -9.36 38.05 36.13
CA VAL A 608 -10.39 39.04 35.77
C VAL A 608 -10.08 39.67 34.42
N LEU A 609 -8.81 39.96 34.11
CA LEU A 609 -8.37 40.49 32.82
C LEU A 609 -8.45 39.49 31.67
N GLU A 610 -8.44 38.17 31.94
CA GLU A 610 -8.67 37.12 30.93
C GLU A 610 -10.15 37.00 30.52
N VAL A 611 -11.07 37.43 31.38
CA VAL A 611 -12.52 37.37 31.14
C VAL A 611 -13.04 38.56 30.32
N TYR A 612 -12.37 39.71 30.43
CA TYR A 612 -12.66 40.93 29.66
C TYR A 612 -11.95 40.93 28.31
#